data_AF-A0A935UV65-F1
#
_entry.id   AF-A0A935UV65-F1
#
_cell.length_a   1.000
_cell.length_b   1.000
_cell.length_c   1.000
_cell.angle_alpha   90.00
_cell.angle_beta   90.00
_cell.angle_gamma   90.00
#
_symmetry.space_group_name_H-M   'P 1'
#
loop_
_entity.id
_entity.type
_entity.pdbx_description
1 polymer ?
#
loop_
_entity_poly.entity_id
_entity_poly.type
_entity_poly.pdbx_seq_one_letter_code
_entity_poly.pdbx_strand_id
1 'polypeptide(L)'
;MISKNPVLRALEGLDALSSVGDFVYVSSNKKLESLEGLGSFTTVGGDFWVNSNVAFQSLAGLEALSSVGGYVYLSNNDGLESLTGLGALSAVGGDLIVLSNPALMSLSGLETLSTLGGQLIIRYNDQLVDLSGLEGLASIGGRVYLEENLTLTSLSGLEGLSSLGDHLYVNDNPSLLSLSGLDGLRSIPGDVLISGLINNFRLTSLVGLAGLSSVGRVTSGWTVTPLAGEPRGP
;
A
#
# COMPACT_ATOMS: atom_id res chain seq x y z
N MET A 1 14.66 2.72 -18.64
CA MET A 1 14.54 3.95 -17.83
C MET A 1 13.90 5.04 -18.66
N ILE A 2 12.69 5.47 -18.30
CA ILE A 2 11.93 6.57 -18.92
C ILE A 2 11.88 7.69 -17.88
N SER A 3 12.85 8.60 -17.90
CA SER A 3 12.97 9.56 -16.81
C SER A 3 13.43 10.95 -17.21
N LYS A 4 13.04 11.94 -16.39
CA LYS A 4 13.49 13.34 -16.48
C LYS A 4 13.16 13.99 -17.82
N ASN A 5 12.08 13.56 -18.47
CA ASN A 5 11.61 14.17 -19.70
C ASN A 5 10.48 15.18 -19.40
N PRO A 6 10.71 16.50 -19.56
CA PRO A 6 9.72 17.52 -19.20
C PRO A 6 8.58 17.66 -20.22
N VAL A 7 8.67 16.98 -21.37
CA VAL A 7 7.71 17.12 -22.48
C VAL A 7 7.04 15.81 -22.91
N LEU A 8 7.55 14.66 -22.49
CA LEU A 8 6.95 13.35 -22.78
C LEU A 8 5.54 13.29 -22.18
N ARG A 9 4.55 12.92 -23.02
CA ARG A 9 3.13 12.88 -22.66
C ARG A 9 2.52 11.48 -22.63
N ALA A 10 3.04 10.59 -23.47
CA ALA A 10 2.61 9.21 -23.60
C ALA A 10 3.80 8.31 -23.93
N LEU A 11 3.60 6.99 -23.86
CA LEU A 11 4.60 5.97 -24.20
C LEU A 11 4.26 5.23 -25.50
N GLU A 12 3.44 5.83 -26.36
CA GLU A 12 3.14 5.33 -27.69
C GLU A 12 4.41 4.92 -28.45
N GLY A 13 4.35 3.76 -29.10
CA GLY A 13 5.51 3.13 -29.75
C GLY A 13 6.20 2.06 -28.88
N LEU A 14 5.80 1.91 -27.62
CA LEU A 14 6.18 0.77 -26.78
C LEU A 14 5.13 -0.36 -26.79
N ASP A 15 4.11 -0.27 -27.65
CA ASP A 15 2.92 -1.15 -27.63
C ASP A 15 3.24 -2.64 -27.83
N ALA A 16 4.39 -2.94 -28.45
CA ALA A 16 4.88 -4.29 -28.67
C ALA A 16 5.73 -4.84 -27.50
N LEU A 17 6.09 -4.01 -26.51
CA LEU A 17 6.90 -4.41 -25.37
C LEU A 17 6.06 -5.29 -24.45
N SER A 18 6.39 -6.58 -24.40
CA SER A 18 5.66 -7.55 -23.58
C SER A 18 6.28 -7.83 -22.22
N SER A 19 7.60 -7.66 -22.10
CA SER A 19 8.33 -7.95 -20.86
C SER A 19 9.65 -7.18 -20.79
N VAL A 20 10.10 -6.93 -19.56
CA VAL A 20 11.45 -6.43 -19.25
C VAL A 20 12.04 -7.38 -18.22
N GLY A 21 13.24 -7.92 -18.50
CA GLY A 21 13.85 -8.94 -17.63
C GLY A 21 14.44 -8.39 -16.32
N ASP A 22 14.82 -7.12 -16.30
CA ASP A 22 15.41 -6.46 -15.13
C ASP A 22 14.40 -5.43 -14.60
N PHE A 23 14.79 -4.16 -14.46
CA PHE A 23 13.93 -3.11 -13.89
C PHE A 23 13.27 -2.20 -14.93
N VAL A 24 12.10 -1.67 -14.57
CA VAL A 24 11.43 -0.55 -15.25
C VAL A 24 11.36 0.64 -14.30
N TYR A 25 11.89 1.77 -14.76
CA TYR A 25 11.88 3.04 -14.03
C TYR A 25 11.16 4.09 -14.87
N VAL A 26 10.01 4.59 -14.40
CA VAL A 26 9.28 5.72 -14.97
C VAL A 26 9.30 6.85 -13.96
N SER A 27 10.09 7.89 -14.20
CA SER A 27 10.22 8.95 -13.19
C SER A 27 10.40 10.37 -13.69
N SER A 28 9.91 11.32 -12.89
CA SER A 28 10.20 12.74 -13.12
C SER A 28 9.79 13.23 -14.52
N ASN A 29 8.73 12.65 -15.09
CA ASN A 29 8.16 13.07 -16.37
C ASN A 29 6.93 13.93 -16.09
N LYS A 30 7.15 15.25 -15.95
CA LYS A 30 6.12 16.18 -15.45
C LYS A 30 4.85 16.29 -16.28
N LYS A 31 4.88 15.81 -17.54
CA LYS A 31 3.75 15.87 -18.48
C LYS A 31 3.25 14.50 -18.91
N LEU A 32 3.82 13.42 -18.38
CA LEU A 32 3.40 12.06 -18.72
C LEU A 32 2.08 11.81 -17.99
N GLU A 33 1.00 11.64 -18.74
CA GLU A 33 -0.38 11.60 -18.22
C GLU A 33 -0.88 10.16 -18.00
N SER A 34 -0.33 9.19 -18.74
CA SER A 34 -0.60 7.76 -18.57
C SER A 34 0.59 6.89 -19.00
N LEU A 35 0.48 5.58 -18.75
CA LEU A 35 1.40 4.56 -19.25
C LEU A 35 0.85 3.91 -20.54
N GLU A 36 -0.13 4.54 -21.20
CA GLU A 36 -0.61 4.11 -22.50
C GLU A 36 0.55 3.99 -23.49
N GLY A 37 0.54 2.89 -24.24
CA GLY A 37 1.71 2.37 -24.95
C GLY A 37 2.32 1.15 -24.28
N LEU A 38 1.94 0.79 -23.04
CA LEU A 38 2.39 -0.44 -22.36
C LEU A 38 1.30 -1.51 -22.25
N GLY A 39 0.22 -1.43 -23.04
CA GLY A 39 -0.94 -2.33 -22.88
C GLY A 39 -0.64 -3.82 -23.12
N SER A 40 0.46 -4.16 -23.79
CA SER A 40 0.93 -5.57 -23.96
C SER A 40 1.91 -6.01 -22.86
N PHE A 41 2.23 -5.13 -21.91
CA PHE A 41 3.32 -5.30 -20.96
C PHE A 41 2.90 -6.19 -19.80
N THR A 42 3.34 -7.46 -19.83
CA THR A 42 2.83 -8.51 -18.93
C THR A 42 3.69 -8.78 -17.71
N THR A 43 5.02 -8.59 -17.79
CA THR A 43 5.93 -8.99 -16.72
C THR A 43 7.15 -8.08 -16.60
N VAL A 44 7.56 -7.80 -15.37
CA VAL A 44 8.86 -7.22 -15.02
C VAL A 44 9.64 -8.26 -14.20
N GLY A 45 10.82 -8.67 -14.65
CA GLY A 45 11.62 -9.67 -13.95
C GLY A 45 12.27 -9.15 -12.68
N GLY A 46 12.64 -7.87 -12.66
CA GLY A 46 13.15 -7.15 -11.49
C GLY A 46 12.13 -6.13 -10.97
N ASP A 47 12.61 -4.92 -10.70
CA ASP A 47 11.84 -3.89 -9.99
C ASP A 47 10.97 -3.03 -10.92
N PHE A 48 9.78 -2.65 -10.45
CA PHE A 48 8.89 -1.70 -11.12
C PHE A 48 8.72 -0.42 -10.30
N TRP A 49 9.19 0.70 -10.84
CA TRP A 49 9.25 1.99 -10.17
C TRP A 49 8.50 3.07 -10.96
N VAL A 50 7.52 3.69 -10.32
CA VAL A 50 6.81 4.88 -10.82
C VAL A 50 6.93 5.99 -9.79
N ASN A 51 7.73 7.01 -10.08
CA ASN A 51 8.02 8.06 -9.10
C ASN A 51 8.06 9.47 -9.67
N SER A 52 7.52 10.46 -8.94
CA SER A 52 7.60 11.87 -9.32
C SER A 52 6.98 12.19 -10.70
N ASN A 53 5.92 11.50 -11.09
CA ASN A 53 5.14 11.82 -12.30
C ASN A 53 3.83 12.51 -11.88
N VAL A 54 3.92 13.82 -11.70
CA VAL A 54 2.85 14.65 -11.10
C VAL A 54 1.56 14.73 -11.91
N ALA A 55 1.59 14.33 -13.19
CA ALA A 55 0.43 14.39 -14.09
C ALA A 55 -0.32 13.05 -14.21
N PHE A 56 0.17 11.96 -13.61
CA PHE A 56 -0.54 10.67 -13.59
C PHE A 56 -1.76 10.75 -12.70
N GLN A 57 -2.93 10.35 -13.22
CA GLN A 57 -4.14 10.14 -12.41
C GLN A 57 -4.38 8.67 -12.08
N SER A 58 -3.88 7.77 -12.91
CA SER A 58 -3.93 6.32 -12.71
C SER A 58 -2.70 5.66 -13.35
N LEU A 59 -2.65 4.32 -13.30
CA LEU A 59 -1.65 3.51 -13.98
C LEU A 59 -2.20 2.88 -15.27
N ALA A 60 -3.19 3.53 -15.90
CA ALA A 60 -3.75 3.11 -17.18
C ALA A 60 -2.65 2.90 -18.22
N GLY A 61 -2.79 1.82 -18.99
CA GLY A 61 -1.76 1.29 -19.88
C GLY A 61 -0.98 0.11 -19.29
N LEU A 62 -1.21 -0.29 -18.04
CA LEU A 62 -0.60 -1.49 -17.43
C LEU A 62 -1.56 -2.68 -17.31
N GLU A 63 -2.69 -2.68 -18.02
CA GLU A 63 -3.80 -3.62 -17.79
C GLU A 63 -3.40 -5.09 -17.94
N ALA A 64 -2.31 -5.38 -18.66
CA ALA A 64 -1.77 -6.72 -18.85
C ALA A 64 -0.69 -7.12 -17.82
N LEU A 65 -0.19 -6.18 -17.01
CA LEU A 65 0.92 -6.43 -16.08
C LEU A 65 0.47 -7.37 -14.98
N SER A 66 0.95 -8.60 -15.05
CA SER A 66 0.48 -9.72 -14.23
C SER A 66 1.41 -10.11 -13.10
N SER A 67 2.71 -9.79 -13.22
CA SER A 67 3.71 -10.09 -12.21
C SER A 67 4.92 -9.15 -12.25
N VAL A 68 5.43 -8.81 -11.06
CA VAL A 68 6.71 -8.13 -10.88
C VAL A 68 7.59 -9.01 -9.99
N GLY A 69 8.79 -9.38 -10.47
CA GLY A 69 9.68 -10.28 -9.74
C GLY A 69 10.39 -9.63 -8.55
N GLY A 70 10.68 -8.33 -8.65
CA GLY A 70 11.22 -7.49 -7.58
C GLY A 70 10.13 -6.75 -6.80
N TYR A 71 10.42 -5.52 -6.39
CA TYR A 71 9.41 -4.67 -5.72
C TYR A 71 8.63 -3.79 -6.70
N VAL A 72 7.43 -3.38 -6.27
CA VAL A 72 6.63 -2.31 -6.88
C VAL A 72 6.73 -1.08 -5.99
N TYR A 73 7.12 0.06 -6.55
CA TYR A 73 7.22 1.32 -5.80
C TYR A 73 6.51 2.43 -6.55
N LEU A 74 5.50 2.99 -5.90
CA LEU A 74 4.65 4.05 -6.40
C LEU A 74 4.80 5.22 -5.44
N SER A 75 5.53 6.26 -5.85
CA SER A 75 5.83 7.35 -4.92
C SER A 75 5.88 8.75 -5.52
N ASN A 76 5.46 9.76 -4.75
CA ASN A 76 5.49 11.16 -5.16
C ASN A 76 4.77 11.40 -6.50
N ASN A 77 3.71 10.65 -6.80
CA ASN A 77 2.89 10.89 -7.99
C ASN A 77 1.69 11.73 -7.53
N ASP A 78 1.90 13.04 -7.42
CA ASP A 78 0.97 13.97 -6.76
C ASP A 78 -0.46 13.95 -7.32
N GLY A 79 -0.63 13.62 -8.60
CA GLY A 79 -1.94 13.51 -9.24
C GLY A 79 -2.60 12.13 -9.16
N LEU A 80 -1.91 11.11 -8.62
CA LEU A 80 -2.35 9.71 -8.73
C LEU A 80 -3.54 9.47 -7.80
N GLU A 81 -4.72 9.23 -8.36
CA GLU A 81 -5.97 9.08 -7.63
C GLU A 81 -6.33 7.60 -7.35
N SER A 82 -5.90 6.68 -8.21
CA SER A 82 -6.09 5.23 -8.03
C SER A 82 -4.96 4.42 -8.69
N LEU A 83 -4.90 3.12 -8.39
CA LEU A 83 -3.97 2.17 -9.01
C LEU A 83 -4.57 1.44 -10.23
N THR A 84 -5.70 1.96 -10.75
CA THR A 84 -6.39 1.44 -11.92
C THR A 84 -5.38 1.29 -13.06
N GLY A 85 -5.38 0.12 -13.68
CA GLY A 85 -4.34 -0.32 -14.61
C GLY A 85 -3.58 -1.54 -14.09
N LEU A 86 -3.48 -1.74 -12.77
CA LEU A 86 -2.82 -2.93 -12.21
C LEU A 86 -3.73 -4.16 -12.06
N GLY A 87 -4.94 -4.15 -12.65
CA GLY A 87 -5.99 -5.14 -12.35
C GLY A 87 -5.63 -6.61 -12.64
N ALA A 88 -4.58 -6.87 -13.43
CA ALA A 88 -4.05 -8.21 -13.69
C ALA A 88 -2.91 -8.63 -12.73
N LEU A 89 -2.38 -7.71 -11.93
CA LEU A 89 -1.20 -7.91 -11.09
C LEU A 89 -1.53 -8.86 -9.94
N SER A 90 -1.14 -10.12 -10.11
CA SER A 90 -1.46 -11.19 -9.17
C SER A 90 -0.39 -11.47 -8.12
N ALA A 91 0.87 -11.07 -8.40
CA ALA A 91 2.02 -11.32 -7.54
C ALA A 91 3.12 -10.26 -7.68
N VAL A 92 3.69 -9.89 -6.53
CA VAL A 92 4.94 -9.13 -6.43
C VAL A 92 5.93 -9.94 -5.61
N GLY A 93 7.09 -10.24 -6.18
CA GLY A 93 8.10 -11.09 -5.54
C GLY A 93 8.81 -10.41 -4.36
N GLY A 94 8.87 -9.08 -4.35
CA GLY A 94 9.40 -8.26 -3.28
C GLY A 94 8.32 -7.43 -2.57
N ASP A 95 8.65 -6.17 -2.31
CA ASP A 95 7.81 -5.24 -1.57
C ASP A 95 6.76 -4.56 -2.48
N LEU A 96 5.60 -4.23 -1.92
CA LEU A 96 4.69 -3.23 -2.50
C LEU A 96 4.78 -1.97 -1.65
N ILE A 97 5.25 -0.88 -2.26
CA ILE A 97 5.51 0.39 -1.61
C ILE A 97 4.68 1.48 -2.26
N VAL A 98 3.71 2.02 -1.54
CA VAL A 98 2.82 3.13 -1.95
C VAL A 98 3.07 4.29 -0.99
N LEU A 99 3.86 5.26 -1.44
CA LEU A 99 4.48 6.26 -0.57
C LEU A 99 4.30 7.68 -1.09
N SER A 100 3.68 8.57 -0.31
CA SER A 100 3.60 10.00 -0.65
C SER A 100 2.86 10.24 -1.97
N ASN A 101 1.68 9.64 -2.16
CA ASN A 101 0.77 9.97 -3.26
C ASN A 101 -0.45 10.70 -2.68
N PRO A 102 -0.38 12.03 -2.49
CA PRO A 102 -1.36 12.77 -1.70
C PRO A 102 -2.78 12.78 -2.29
N ALA A 103 -2.95 12.57 -3.60
CA ALA A 103 -4.27 12.47 -4.23
C ALA A 103 -4.86 11.04 -4.22
N LEU A 104 -4.11 10.03 -3.76
CA LEU A 104 -4.53 8.64 -3.85
C LEU A 104 -5.69 8.36 -2.89
N MET A 105 -6.86 8.08 -3.44
CA MET A 105 -8.08 7.85 -2.68
C MET A 105 -8.38 6.37 -2.46
N SER A 106 -7.87 5.50 -3.33
CA SER A 106 -8.15 4.07 -3.33
C SER A 106 -6.97 3.26 -3.89
N LEU A 107 -6.85 2.00 -3.47
CA LEU A 107 -5.93 1.01 -4.05
C LEU A 107 -6.59 0.18 -5.16
N SER A 108 -7.79 0.58 -5.62
CA SER A 108 -8.48 -0.03 -6.76
C SER A 108 -7.54 -0.23 -7.94
N GLY A 109 -7.62 -1.40 -8.55
CA GLY A 109 -6.63 -1.93 -9.47
C GLY A 109 -5.73 -3.01 -8.89
N LEU A 110 -5.75 -3.28 -7.58
CA LEU A 110 -4.97 -4.38 -6.97
C LEU A 110 -5.81 -5.62 -6.62
N GLU A 111 -7.06 -5.70 -7.07
CA GLU A 111 -8.04 -6.68 -6.56
C GLU A 111 -7.61 -8.14 -6.77
N THR A 112 -6.73 -8.39 -7.74
CA THR A 112 -6.20 -9.72 -8.06
C THR A 112 -4.88 -10.06 -7.37
N LEU A 113 -4.26 -9.09 -6.69
CA LEU A 113 -2.99 -9.27 -6.00
C LEU A 113 -3.19 -10.22 -4.82
N SER A 114 -2.61 -11.42 -4.93
CA SER A 114 -2.84 -12.51 -3.97
C SER A 114 -1.70 -12.70 -2.98
N THR A 115 -0.47 -12.35 -3.38
CA THR A 115 0.73 -12.59 -2.57
C THR A 115 1.75 -11.49 -2.75
N LEU A 116 2.38 -11.09 -1.64
CA LEU A 116 3.60 -10.29 -1.60
C LEU A 116 4.72 -11.12 -0.98
N GLY A 117 5.85 -11.26 -1.69
CA GLY A 117 7.01 -11.96 -1.14
C GLY A 117 7.73 -11.15 -0.04
N GLY A 118 7.65 -9.82 -0.10
CA GLY A 118 8.25 -8.89 0.84
C GLY A 118 7.23 -8.18 1.73
N GLN A 119 7.41 -6.87 1.87
CA GLN A 119 6.64 -6.00 2.76
C GLN A 119 5.51 -5.27 2.03
N LEU A 120 4.47 -4.91 2.77
CA LEU A 120 3.50 -3.91 2.35
C LEU A 120 3.80 -2.61 3.08
N ILE A 121 4.09 -1.54 2.34
CA ILE A 121 4.35 -0.21 2.88
C ILE A 121 3.36 0.76 2.25
N ILE A 122 2.43 1.28 3.04
CA ILE A 122 1.46 2.30 2.63
C ILE A 122 1.62 3.48 3.58
N ARG A 123 2.24 4.55 3.09
CA ARG A 123 2.57 5.72 3.91
C ARG A 123 2.37 7.05 3.22
N TYR A 124 1.95 8.07 3.97
CA TYR A 124 1.77 9.44 3.48
C TYR A 124 0.81 9.54 2.28
N ASN A 125 -0.27 8.74 2.25
CA ASN A 125 -1.32 8.84 1.23
C ASN A 125 -2.55 9.50 1.88
N ASP A 126 -2.49 10.82 2.04
CA ASP A 126 -3.39 11.58 2.90
C ASP A 126 -4.89 11.48 2.56
N GLN A 127 -5.23 11.17 1.31
CA GLN A 127 -6.62 11.02 0.84
C GLN A 127 -7.11 9.56 0.86
N LEU A 128 -6.26 8.59 1.22
CA LEU A 128 -6.63 7.18 1.24
C LEU A 128 -7.60 6.91 2.40
N VAL A 129 -8.80 6.41 2.07
CA VAL A 129 -9.91 6.25 3.04
C VAL A 129 -9.92 4.88 3.70
N ASP A 130 -9.59 3.85 2.93
CA ASP A 130 -9.48 2.45 3.34
C ASP A 130 -8.46 1.74 2.42
N LEU A 131 -8.37 0.41 2.50
CA LEU A 131 -7.44 -0.40 1.71
C LEU A 131 -8.16 -1.20 0.62
N SER A 132 -9.36 -0.76 0.21
CA SER A 132 -10.13 -1.41 -0.85
C SER A 132 -9.29 -1.50 -2.13
N GLY A 133 -9.35 -2.64 -2.80
CA GLY A 133 -8.41 -3.07 -3.82
C GLY A 133 -7.42 -4.13 -3.32
N LEU A 134 -7.26 -4.36 -2.02
CA LEU A 134 -6.39 -5.43 -1.50
C LEU A 134 -7.14 -6.72 -1.12
N GLU A 135 -8.43 -6.86 -1.47
CA GLU A 135 -9.29 -7.95 -0.99
C GLU A 135 -8.77 -9.34 -1.35
N GLY A 136 -8.02 -9.44 -2.45
CA GLY A 136 -7.39 -10.68 -2.90
C GLY A 136 -6.14 -11.09 -2.11
N LEU A 137 -5.56 -10.18 -1.31
CA LEU A 137 -4.24 -10.36 -0.70
C LEU A 137 -4.32 -11.35 0.47
N ALA A 138 -3.82 -12.56 0.23
CA ALA A 138 -3.93 -13.67 1.18
C ALA A 138 -2.74 -13.78 2.14
N SER A 139 -1.54 -13.38 1.70
CA SER A 139 -0.30 -13.50 2.48
C SER A 139 0.74 -12.45 2.11
N ILE A 140 1.51 -12.03 3.12
CA ILE A 140 2.63 -11.09 3.00
C ILE A 140 3.84 -11.73 3.68
N GLY A 141 4.93 -11.94 2.94
CA GLY A 141 6.14 -12.61 3.42
C GLY A 141 6.94 -11.81 4.44
N GLY A 142 6.68 -10.51 4.57
CA GLY A 142 7.37 -9.61 5.48
C GLY A 142 6.44 -8.86 6.43
N ARG A 143 6.70 -7.55 6.53
CA ARG A 143 6.03 -6.62 7.45
C ARG A 143 4.93 -5.86 6.75
N VAL A 144 3.96 -5.39 7.53
CA VAL A 144 2.97 -4.40 7.09
C VAL A 144 3.25 -3.09 7.81
N TYR A 145 3.38 -2.02 7.04
CA TYR A 145 3.51 -0.65 7.53
C TYR A 145 2.37 0.20 6.98
N LEU A 146 1.44 0.58 7.86
CA LEU A 146 0.37 1.53 7.57
C LEU A 146 0.62 2.77 8.40
N GLU A 147 1.25 3.80 7.82
CA GLU A 147 1.67 4.96 8.59
C GLU A 147 1.35 6.30 7.95
N GLU A 148 0.88 7.26 8.75
CA GLU A 148 0.64 8.64 8.28
C GLU A 148 -0.31 8.71 7.08
N ASN A 149 -1.36 7.88 7.05
CA ASN A 149 -2.45 8.00 6.07
C ASN A 149 -3.62 8.73 6.76
N LEU A 150 -3.62 10.05 6.66
CA LEU A 150 -4.41 10.93 7.54
C LEU A 150 -5.93 10.70 7.47
N THR A 151 -6.46 10.29 6.32
CA THR A 151 -7.89 10.02 6.11
C THR A 151 -8.28 8.56 6.34
N LEU A 152 -7.32 7.66 6.55
CA LEU A 152 -7.59 6.22 6.67
C LEU A 152 -8.50 5.93 7.86
N THR A 153 -9.71 5.42 7.60
CA THR A 153 -10.75 5.19 8.63
C THR A 153 -10.92 3.73 9.02
N SER A 154 -10.59 2.80 8.13
CA SER A 154 -10.61 1.35 8.36
C SER A 154 -9.46 0.66 7.63
N LEU A 155 -9.25 -0.62 7.94
CA LEU A 155 -8.34 -1.50 7.21
C LEU A 155 -9.11 -2.43 6.25
N SER A 156 -10.33 -2.03 5.88
CA SER A 156 -11.16 -2.76 4.93
C SER A 156 -10.42 -2.91 3.61
N GLY A 157 -10.51 -4.08 3.00
CA GLY A 157 -9.63 -4.52 1.93
C GLY A 157 -8.63 -5.59 2.38
N LEU A 158 -8.32 -5.73 3.67
CA LEU A 158 -7.40 -6.77 4.17
C LEU A 158 -8.10 -8.05 4.65
N GLU A 159 -9.40 -8.22 4.43
CA GLU A 159 -10.18 -9.33 4.98
C GLU A 159 -9.66 -10.71 4.56
N GLY A 160 -9.03 -10.80 3.38
CA GLY A 160 -8.41 -12.01 2.87
C GLY A 160 -7.06 -12.37 3.53
N LEU A 161 -6.44 -11.42 4.23
CA LEU A 161 -5.09 -11.56 4.74
C LEU A 161 -5.05 -12.51 5.95
N SER A 162 -4.41 -13.66 5.76
CA SER A 162 -4.40 -14.75 6.74
C SER A 162 -3.12 -14.85 7.56
N SER A 163 -1.99 -14.36 7.02
CA SER A 163 -0.68 -14.47 7.64
C SER A 163 0.26 -13.33 7.24
N LEU A 164 1.15 -12.97 8.18
CA LEU A 164 2.32 -12.14 7.97
C LEU A 164 3.58 -12.96 8.24
N GLY A 165 4.67 -12.63 7.55
CA GLY A 165 5.97 -13.23 7.84
C GLY A 165 6.71 -12.58 9.01
N ASP A 166 6.34 -11.36 9.40
CA ASP A 166 7.04 -10.65 10.47
C ASP A 166 6.11 -9.80 11.36
N HIS A 167 6.13 -8.47 11.23
CA HIS A 167 5.44 -7.53 12.14
C HIS A 167 4.29 -6.77 11.46
N LEU A 168 3.35 -6.28 12.26
CA LEU A 168 2.31 -5.32 11.85
C LEU A 168 2.52 -3.97 12.55
N TYR A 169 2.71 -2.92 11.76
CA TYR A 169 2.83 -1.54 12.23
C TYR A 169 1.64 -0.73 11.69
N VAL A 170 0.84 -0.19 12.61
CA VAL A 170 -0.27 0.71 12.29
C VAL A 170 -0.05 1.98 13.09
N ASN A 171 0.66 2.94 12.51
CA ASN A 171 1.10 4.12 13.24
C ASN A 171 0.53 5.41 12.66
N ASP A 172 0.23 6.39 13.49
CA ASP A 172 -0.08 7.76 13.02
C ASP A 172 -1.17 7.83 11.94
N ASN A 173 -2.24 7.01 12.04
CA ASN A 173 -3.44 7.13 11.20
C ASN A 173 -4.57 7.74 12.07
N PRO A 174 -4.61 9.07 12.25
CA PRO A 174 -5.47 9.72 13.24
C PRO A 174 -6.98 9.55 12.99
N SER A 175 -7.38 9.23 11.76
CA SER A 175 -8.77 8.97 11.40
C SER A 175 -9.23 7.51 11.62
N LEU A 176 -8.30 6.60 11.93
CA LEU A 176 -8.57 5.17 12.00
C LEU A 176 -9.50 4.85 13.17
N LEU A 177 -10.68 4.30 12.86
CA LEU A 177 -11.73 4.04 13.86
C LEU A 177 -11.63 2.63 14.46
N SER A 178 -11.19 1.67 13.64
CA SER A 178 -11.07 0.26 14.01
C SER A 178 -10.02 -0.45 13.18
N LEU A 179 -9.60 -1.63 13.63
CA LEU A 179 -8.75 -2.56 12.87
C LEU A 179 -9.56 -3.55 12.02
N SER A 180 -10.84 -3.26 11.75
CA SER A 180 -11.70 -4.11 10.91
C SER A 180 -11.06 -4.30 9.54
N GLY A 181 -11.12 -5.52 9.01
CA GLY A 181 -10.31 -5.96 7.87
C GLY A 181 -9.20 -6.92 8.26
N LEU A 182 -8.76 -6.96 9.53
CA LEU A 182 -7.72 -7.90 9.99
C LEU A 182 -8.26 -9.20 10.59
N ASP A 183 -9.58 -9.42 10.56
CA ASP A 183 -10.25 -10.54 11.23
C ASP A 183 -9.89 -11.92 10.67
N GLY A 184 -9.41 -11.96 9.42
CA GLY A 184 -8.85 -13.16 8.78
C GLY A 184 -7.48 -13.58 9.31
N LEU A 185 -6.74 -12.66 9.95
CA LEU A 185 -5.34 -12.86 10.33
C LEU A 185 -5.23 -13.83 11.51
N ARG A 186 -4.43 -14.90 11.35
CA ARG A 186 -4.34 -15.99 12.35
C ARG A 186 -3.07 -15.95 13.20
N SER A 187 -1.97 -15.54 12.60
CA SER A 187 -0.67 -15.50 13.27
C SER A 187 0.22 -14.39 12.70
N ILE A 188 0.93 -13.73 13.62
CA ILE A 188 1.98 -12.77 13.31
C ILE A 188 3.23 -13.25 14.07
N PRO A 189 4.32 -13.65 13.40
CA PRO A 189 5.52 -14.12 14.09
C PRO A 189 6.15 -13.05 15.00
N GLY A 190 6.12 -11.79 14.54
CA GLY A 190 6.61 -10.63 15.26
C GLY A 190 5.52 -9.92 16.07
N ASP A 191 5.75 -8.62 16.28
CA ASP A 191 4.90 -7.79 17.11
C ASP A 191 3.83 -7.03 16.29
N VAL A 192 2.74 -6.71 16.97
CA VAL A 192 1.76 -5.69 16.55
C VAL A 192 2.07 -4.40 17.31
N LEU A 193 2.40 -3.34 16.56
CA LEU A 193 2.68 -2.02 17.10
C LEU A 193 1.63 -1.04 16.57
N ILE A 194 0.84 -0.50 17.48
CA ILE A 194 -0.20 0.50 17.19
C ILE A 194 0.16 1.78 17.94
N SER A 195 1.02 2.60 17.36
CA SER A 195 1.65 3.73 18.06
C SER A 195 1.64 5.02 17.24
N GLY A 196 2.24 6.11 17.72
CA GLY A 196 2.40 7.30 16.91
C GLY A 196 2.67 8.59 17.68
N LEU A 197 3.24 9.58 16.99
CA LEU A 197 3.40 10.96 17.48
C LEU A 197 2.11 11.77 17.34
N ILE A 198 1.34 11.53 16.28
CA ILE A 198 0.01 12.08 15.99
C ILE A 198 -1.08 11.09 16.47
N ASN A 199 -0.71 9.84 16.77
CA ASN A 199 -1.51 8.74 17.33
C ASN A 199 -2.74 8.31 16.51
N ASN A 200 -3.11 7.03 16.61
CA ASN A 200 -4.40 6.52 16.15
C ASN A 200 -5.54 6.92 17.11
N PHE A 201 -5.66 8.20 17.49
CA PHE A 201 -6.49 8.64 18.63
C PHE A 201 -7.97 8.29 18.53
N ARG A 202 -8.48 8.06 17.31
CA ARG A 202 -9.88 7.67 17.07
C ARG A 202 -10.12 6.16 17.10
N LEU A 203 -9.09 5.35 17.31
CA LEU A 203 -9.22 3.90 17.33
C LEU A 203 -9.96 3.48 18.61
N THR A 204 -11.19 2.99 18.42
CA THR A 204 -12.07 2.61 19.55
C THR A 204 -12.15 1.11 19.76
N SER A 205 -11.60 0.31 18.85
CA SER A 205 -11.77 -1.13 18.86
C SER A 205 -10.58 -1.88 18.26
N LEU A 206 -10.17 -2.95 18.95
CA LEU A 206 -9.20 -3.95 18.48
C LEU A 206 -9.88 -5.22 17.97
N VAL A 207 -11.20 -5.24 17.78
CA VAL A 207 -11.97 -6.44 17.38
C VAL A 207 -11.45 -7.06 16.09
N GLY A 208 -10.88 -6.26 15.18
CA GLY A 208 -10.21 -6.78 13.98
C GLY A 208 -9.07 -7.76 14.27
N LEU A 209 -8.49 -7.76 15.47
CA LEU A 209 -7.45 -8.71 15.88
C LEU A 209 -8.01 -9.99 16.52
N ALA A 210 -9.33 -10.15 16.61
CA ALA A 210 -9.95 -11.29 17.30
C ALA A 210 -9.63 -12.66 16.66
N GLY A 211 -9.19 -12.68 15.40
CA GLY A 211 -8.75 -13.89 14.70
C GLY A 211 -7.35 -14.39 15.10
N LEU A 212 -6.54 -13.55 15.77
CA LEU A 212 -5.16 -13.88 16.12
C LEU A 212 -5.08 -14.92 17.22
N SER A 213 -4.37 -16.00 16.93
CA SER A 213 -4.07 -17.09 17.87
C SER A 213 -2.63 -17.06 18.39
N SER A 214 -1.72 -16.37 17.68
CA SER A 214 -0.31 -16.22 18.05
C SER A 214 0.23 -14.88 17.56
N VAL A 215 0.90 -14.15 18.45
CA VAL A 215 1.60 -12.89 18.19
C VAL A 215 2.77 -12.76 19.17
N GLY A 216 3.87 -12.12 18.76
CA GLY A 216 4.98 -11.82 19.65
C GLY A 216 4.54 -10.94 20.82
N ARG A 217 4.26 -9.68 20.53
CA ARG A 217 3.73 -8.69 21.49
C ARG A 217 2.68 -7.82 20.81
N VAL A 218 1.68 -7.40 21.57
CA VAL A 218 0.80 -6.30 21.15
C VAL A 218 1.15 -5.08 21.99
N THR A 219 1.63 -4.03 21.34
CA THR A 219 1.96 -2.76 21.98
C THR A 219 1.14 -1.64 21.37
N SER A 220 0.69 -0.73 22.23
CA SER A 220 -0.07 0.43 21.80
C SER A 220 0.45 1.70 22.48
N GLY A 221 0.61 2.76 21.70
CA GLY A 221 1.17 4.05 22.14
C GLY A 221 0.23 4.93 22.98
N TRP A 222 -0.90 4.41 23.46
CA TRP A 222 -1.84 5.15 24.29
C TRP A 222 -1.20 5.53 25.64
N THR A 223 -0.42 6.59 25.69
CA THR A 223 -0.30 7.34 26.93
C THR A 223 -1.64 7.99 27.15
N VAL A 224 -2.50 7.35 27.94
CA VAL A 224 -3.57 8.07 28.63
C VAL A 224 -2.82 9.08 29.50
N THR A 225 -2.66 10.31 29.05
CA THR A 225 -2.43 11.40 30.00
C THR A 225 -3.66 11.35 30.88
N PRO A 226 -3.54 11.04 32.19
CA PRO A 226 -4.68 11.17 33.07
C PRO A 226 -5.14 12.61 32.92
N LEU A 227 -6.42 12.83 32.63
CA LEU A 227 -7.02 14.13 32.83
C LEU A 227 -6.61 14.56 34.24
N ALA A 228 -5.98 15.74 34.36
CA ALA A 228 -5.53 16.26 35.63
C ALA A 228 -6.75 16.37 36.56
N GLY A 229 -6.98 15.37 37.41
CA GLY A 229 -8.12 15.37 38.32
C GLY A 229 -8.64 14.04 38.86
N GLU A 230 -8.40 12.88 38.25
CA GLU A 230 -8.98 11.63 38.79
C GLU A 230 -8.05 10.86 39.75
N PRO A 231 -8.54 10.47 40.94
CA PRO A 231 -7.74 9.78 41.95
C PRO A 231 -7.52 8.31 41.55
N ARG A 232 -6.31 7.81 41.85
CA ARG A 232 -5.97 6.39 41.68
C ARG A 232 -6.75 5.57 42.72
N GLY A 233 -7.63 4.69 42.23
CA GLY A 233 -8.20 3.61 43.03
C GLY A 233 -7.15 2.54 43.38
N PRO A 234 -7.41 1.72 44.42
CA PRO A 234 -6.43 0.91 45.13
C PRO A 234 -5.73 -0.16 44.28
#